data_AF-A0A2E8X9G7-F1
#
_entry.id   AF-A0A2E8X9G7-F1
#
_cell.length_a   1.000
_cell.length_b   1.000
_cell.length_c   1.000
_cell.angle_alpha   90.00
_cell.angle_beta   90.00
_cell.angle_gamma   90.00
#
_symmetry.space_group_name_H-M   'P 1'
#
loop_
_entity.id
_entity.type
_entity.pdbx_description
1 polymer ?
#
loop_
_entity_poly.entity_id
_entity_poly.type
_entity_poly.pdbx_seq_one_letter_code
_entity_poly.pdbx_strand_id
1 'polypeptide(L)' 'MKKETHPDYHFVEVTLTTGESFKTRSTYGKEGDKINLDIDPSTHPAWTGGKQKLLDTGGRVSKFKKKYEGLGF' A
#
# COMPACT_ATOMS: atom_id res chain seq x y z
N MET A 1 -27.51 -9.24 -11.83
CA MET A 1 -28.10 -8.29 -12.79
C MET A 1 -29.58 -8.53 -12.96
N LYS A 2 -30.39 -8.07 -12.01
CA LYS A 2 -31.81 -7.85 -12.28
C LYS A 2 -31.93 -6.50 -12.98
N LYS A 3 -32.77 -6.40 -14.02
CA LYS A 3 -33.09 -5.11 -14.63
C LYS A 3 -33.62 -4.19 -13.51
N GLU A 4 -33.09 -2.98 -13.44
CA GLU A 4 -33.49 -1.86 -12.55
C GLU A 4 -32.94 -1.80 -11.12
N THR A 5 -32.27 -2.83 -10.59
CA THR A 5 -31.70 -2.77 -9.21
C THR A 5 -30.20 -2.89 -9.15
N HIS A 6 -29.53 -3.07 -10.29
CA HIS A 6 -28.07 -3.20 -10.32
C HIS A 6 -27.45 -1.95 -10.94
N PRO A 7 -26.39 -1.39 -10.32
CA PRO A 7 -25.58 -0.35 -10.94
C PRO A 7 -24.96 -0.85 -12.24
N ASP A 8 -24.67 0.09 -13.14
CA ASP A 8 -23.97 -0.23 -14.38
C ASP A 8 -22.60 -0.85 -14.06
N TYR A 9 -22.35 -2.05 -14.59
CA TYR A 9 -21.15 -2.84 -14.35
C TYR A 9 -20.45 -3.02 -15.68
N HIS A 10 -19.39 -2.27 -15.89
CA HIS A 10 -18.68 -2.19 -17.15
C HIS A 10 -17.20 -2.49 -16.96
N PHE A 11 -16.48 -2.64 -18.07
CA PHE A 11 -15.03 -2.83 -18.03
C PHE A 11 -14.33 -1.50 -17.77
N VAL A 12 -13.39 -1.52 -16.84
CA VAL A 12 -12.56 -0.38 -16.43
C VAL A 12 -11.10 -0.81 -16.55
N GLU A 13 -10.25 0.10 -17.01
CA GLU A 13 -8.80 -0.11 -17.09
C GLU A 13 -8.16 0.41 -15.82
N VAL A 14 -7.50 -0.47 -15.07
CA VAL A 14 -6.86 -0.15 -13.80
C VAL A 14 -5.36 -0.11 -14.02
N THR A 15 -4.75 1.06 -13.84
CA THR A 15 -3.30 1.27 -13.96
C THR A 15 -2.68 1.24 -12.57
N LEU A 16 -1.79 0.27 -12.36
CA LEU A 16 -1.00 0.09 -11.15
C LEU A 16 0.16 1.09 -11.11
N THR A 17 0.67 1.35 -9.92
CA THR A 17 1.79 2.29 -9.68
C THR A 17 3.10 1.80 -10.31
N THR A 18 3.22 0.49 -10.54
CA THR A 18 4.32 -0.18 -11.28
C THR A 18 4.19 -0.08 -12.80
N GLY A 19 3.13 0.56 -13.32
CA GLY A 19 2.90 0.75 -14.75
C GLY A 19 2.19 -0.42 -15.45
N GLU A 20 1.90 -1.50 -14.73
CA GLU A 20 1.08 -2.59 -15.25
C GLU A 20 -0.39 -2.17 -15.26
N SER A 21 -1.10 -2.49 -16.34
CA SER A 21 -2.53 -2.19 -16.50
C SER A 21 -3.32 -3.48 -16.60
N PHE A 22 -4.35 -3.65 -15.77
CA PHE A 22 -5.26 -4.78 -15.89
C PHE A 22 -6.70 -4.33 -16.09
N LYS A 23 -7.46 -5.10 -16.88
CA LYS A 23 -8.88 -4.84 -17.12
C LYS A 23 -9.69 -5.55 -16.04
N THR A 24 -10.47 -4.79 -15.28
CA THR A 24 -11.39 -5.34 -14.30
C THR A 24 -12.80 -4.83 -14.56
N ARG A 25 -13.81 -5.58 -14.12
CA ARG A 25 -15.19 -5.10 -14.17
C ARG A 25 -15.50 -4.37 -12.88
N SER A 26 -15.98 -3.14 -12.99
CA SER A 26 -16.33 -2.31 -11.85
C SER A 26 -17.57 -1.49 -12.17
N THR A 27 -18.20 -0.92 -11.15
CA THR A 27 -19.30 0.05 -11.30
C THR A 27 -18.79 1.49 -11.27
N TYR A 28 -17.47 1.67 -11.39
CA TYR A 28 -16.81 2.94 -11.23
C TYR A 28 -16.62 3.64 -12.58
N GLY A 29 -17.16 4.86 -12.68
CA GLY A 29 -16.98 5.71 -13.85
C GLY A 29 -17.91 5.32 -15.00
N LYS A 30 -17.39 5.46 -16.23
CA LYS A 30 -18.05 5.05 -17.48
C LYS A 30 -17.26 3.90 -18.11
N GLU A 31 -17.88 3.20 -19.05
CA GLU A 31 -17.22 2.13 -19.80
C GLU A 31 -15.91 2.63 -20.45
N GLY A 32 -14.79 2.01 -20.08
CA GLY A 32 -13.45 2.37 -20.58
C GLY A 32 -12.73 3.47 -19.80
N ASP A 33 -13.23 3.90 -18.65
CA ASP A 33 -12.54 4.85 -17.80
C ASP A 33 -11.24 4.25 -17.22
N LYS A 34 -10.27 5.12 -16.91
CA LYS A 34 -8.96 4.70 -16.38
C LYS A 34 -8.86 5.05 -14.91
N ILE A 35 -8.67 4.04 -14.06
CA ILE A 35 -8.38 4.24 -12.64
C ILE A 35 -6.87 4.17 -12.46
N ASN A 36 -6.28 5.28 -12.05
CA ASN A 36 -4.88 5.32 -11.65
C ASN A 36 -4.79 5.06 -10.14
N LEU A 37 -4.15 3.95 -9.73
CA LEU A 37 -3.96 3.66 -8.31
C LEU A 37 -2.70 4.33 -7.78
N ASP A 38 -2.84 5.03 -6.66
CA ASP A 38 -1.75 5.60 -5.89
C ASP A 38 -1.05 4.55 -5.00
N ILE A 39 -1.81 3.54 -4.56
CA ILE A 39 -1.32 2.44 -3.73
C ILE A 39 -1.84 1.13 -4.30
N ASP A 40 -0.93 0.24 -4.65
CA ASP A 40 -1.21 -1.08 -5.22
C ASP A 40 -0.70 -2.22 -4.33
N PRO A 41 -1.14 -3.47 -4.51
CA PRO A 41 -0.70 -4.59 -3.69
C PRO A 41 0.82 -4.79 -3.67
N SER A 42 1.53 -4.34 -4.69
CA SER A 42 3.00 -4.42 -4.79
C SER A 42 3.70 -3.32 -4.00
N THR A 43 3.00 -2.24 -3.63
CA THR A 43 3.56 -1.12 -2.84
C THR A 43 2.98 -1.05 -1.43
N HIS A 44 1.79 -1.61 -1.22
CA HIS A 44 1.07 -1.47 0.04
C HIS A 44 1.84 -2.18 1.18
N PRO A 45 2.19 -1.47 2.29
CA PRO A 45 3.02 -2.00 3.38
C PRO A 45 2.53 -3.30 4.02
N ALA A 46 1.21 -3.53 3.98
CA ALA A 46 0.59 -4.77 4.44
C ALA A 46 1.03 -6.02 3.64
N TRP A 47 1.32 -5.89 2.35
CA TRP A 47 1.75 -7.00 1.48
C TRP A 47 3.26 -7.03 1.26
N THR A 48 3.93 -5.87 1.23
CA THR A 48 5.38 -5.79 1.06
C THR A 48 6.17 -6.08 2.33
N GLY A 49 5.49 -6.37 3.44
CA GLY A 49 6.14 -6.65 4.72
C GLY A 49 6.90 -5.42 5.21
N GLY A 50 6.20 -4.29 5.34
CA GLY A 50 6.73 -3.05 5.89
C GLY A 50 7.64 -3.34 7.08
N LYS A 51 8.84 -2.73 7.08
CA LYS A 51 9.98 -2.97 7.98
C LYS A 51 9.68 -2.76 9.48
N GLN A 52 8.65 -3.41 10.02
CA GLN A 52 8.35 -3.50 11.44
C GLN A 52 8.80 -4.86 11.97
N LYS A 53 9.99 -5.32 11.56
CA LYS A 53 10.71 -6.24 12.43
C LYS A 53 11.30 -5.36 13.53
N LEU A 54 10.60 -5.32 14.66
CA LEU A 54 11.00 -4.58 15.87
C LEU A 54 12.51 -4.69 16.07
N LEU A 55 13.23 -3.60 15.80
CA LEU A 55 14.65 -3.43 16.12
C LEU A 55 14.86 -3.16 17.63
N ASP A 56 13.95 -3.64 18.48
CA ASP A 56 13.91 -3.30 19.91
C ASP A 56 14.90 -4.07 20.77
N THR A 57 15.57 -5.09 20.22
CA THR A 57 16.59 -5.86 20.94
C THR A 57 18.00 -5.27 20.81
N GLY A 58 18.31 -4.61 19.68
CA GLY A 58 19.66 -4.05 19.43
C GLY A 58 19.85 -2.59 19.88
N GLY A 59 18.76 -1.86 20.12
CA GLY A 59 18.80 -0.41 20.38
C GLY A 59 19.00 0.00 21.84
N ARG A 60 18.80 -0.89 22.81
CA ARG A 60 18.83 -0.51 24.23
C ARG A 60 20.24 -0.24 24.73
N VAL A 61 21.22 -1.06 24.34
CA VAL A 61 22.63 -0.89 24.73
C VAL A 61 23.25 0.34 24.06
N SER A 62 22.92 0.59 22.79
CA SER A 62 23.39 1.79 22.07
C SER A 62 22.73 3.07 22.59
N LYS A 63 21.44 3.04 22.97
CA LYS A 63 20.79 4.16 23.67
C LYS A 63 21.38 4.42 25.06
N PHE A 64 21.73 3.36 25.80
CA PHE A 64 22.41 3.50 27.09
C PHE A 64 23.78 4.18 26.92
N LYS A 65 24.63 3.67 26.02
CA LYS A 65 25.94 4.29 25.74
C LYS A 65 25.82 5.77 25.34
N LYS A 66 24.90 6.12 24.44
CA LYS A 66 24.62 7.52 24.06
C LYS A 66 24.14 8.40 25.22
N LYS A 67 23.39 7.84 26.17
CA LYS A 67 22.89 8.58 27.34
C LYS A 67 24.01 8.93 28.33
N TYR A 68 25.02 8.07 28.44
CA TYR A 68 26.11 8.20 29.41
C TYR A 68 27.45 8.64 28.78
N GLU A 69 27.52 8.88 27.47
CA GLU A 69 28.72 9.33 26.75
C GLU A 69 29.35 10.65 27.29
N GLY A 70 28.55 11.48 27.98
CA GLY A 70 29.02 12.73 28.60
C GLY A 70 29.41 12.63 30.08
N LEU A 71 29.26 11.46 30.70
CA LEU A 71 29.68 11.22 32.08
C LEU A 71 31.02 10.48 32.03
N GLY A 72 32.11 11.26 32.05
CA GLY A 72 33.47 10.73 32.02
C GLY A 72 33.77 9.85 33.23
N PHE A 73 33.94 8.56 32.95
CA PHE A 73 34.77 7.64 33.73
C PHE A 73 35.84 7.10 32.79
#